data_AF-A0A5J4VX34-F1
#
_entry.id   AF-A0A5J4VX34-F1
#
_cell.length_a   1.000
_cell.length_b   1.000
_cell.length_c   1.000
_cell.angle_alpha   90.00
_cell.angle_beta   90.00
_cell.angle_gamma   90.00
#
_symmetry.space_group_name_H-M   'P 1'
#
loop_
_entity.id
_entity.type
_entity.pdbx_description
1 polymer ?
#
loop_
_entity_poly.entity_id
_entity_poly.type
_entity_poly.pdbx_seq_one_letter_code
_entity_poly.pdbx_strand_id
1 'polypeptide(L)'
;MRYVDLKVVKTEPAPFCIVAPDNTIHKDGDVQQREEEGANVGYDDICRCKQKFDLIWEVVGLHFICPQLFKTIGVKPPRGILLFGPPGTGKSLIG
;
A
#
# COMPACT_ATOMS: atom_id res chain seq x y z
N MET A 1 -20.40 6.44 -30.33
CA MET A 1 -20.50 6.15 -28.88
C MET A 1 -19.23 6.71 -28.23
N ARG A 2 -19.33 7.62 -27.25
CA ARG A 2 -18.17 8.20 -26.55
C ARG A 2 -18.01 7.50 -25.20
N TYR A 3 -16.79 7.10 -24.86
CA TYR A 3 -16.45 6.55 -23.55
C TYR A 3 -15.90 7.64 -22.64
N VAL A 4 -16.19 7.53 -21.34
CA VAL A 4 -15.72 8.47 -20.30
C VAL A 4 -15.21 7.63 -19.14
N ASP A 5 -13.98 7.92 -18.70
CA ASP A 5 -13.39 7.33 -17.50
C ASP A 5 -13.84 8.11 -16.27
N LEU A 6 -14.25 7.40 -15.22
CA LEU A 6 -14.69 7.98 -13.96
C LEU A 6 -13.85 7.44 -12.80
N LYS A 7 -13.36 8.32 -11.93
CA LYS A 7 -12.71 7.96 -10.66
C LYS A 7 -13.70 8.22 -9.53
N VAL A 8 -13.91 7.22 -8.66
CA VAL A 8 -14.73 7.42 -7.46
C VAL A 8 -13.92 8.25 -6.46
N VAL A 9 -14.36 9.47 -6.19
CA VAL A 9 -13.67 10.38 -5.27
C VAL A 9 -14.03 10.09 -3.82
N LYS A 10 -15.32 9.82 -3.55
CA LYS A 10 -15.82 9.60 -2.19
C LYS A 10 -17.06 8.72 -2.20
N THR A 11 -17.22 7.94 -1.13
CA THR A 11 -18.38 7.08 -0.85
C THR A 11 -18.86 7.31 0.57
N GLU A 12 -20.17 7.22 0.79
CA GLU A 12 -20.79 7.23 2.12
C GLU A 12 -21.78 6.05 2.17
N PRO A 13 -21.54 5.01 2.99
CA PRO A 13 -20.41 4.79 3.90
C PRO A 13 -19.08 4.47 3.17
N ALA A 14 -17.95 4.86 3.77
CA ALA A 14 -16.60 4.62 3.26
C ALA A 14 -15.99 3.32 3.82
N PRO A 15 -15.00 2.67 3.15
CA PRO A 15 -14.38 3.06 1.88
C PRO A 15 -15.09 2.51 0.63
N PHE A 16 -15.97 1.52 0.77
CA PHE A 16 -16.75 0.94 -0.31
C PHE A 16 -18.23 0.84 0.06
N CYS A 17 -19.10 1.02 -0.92
CA CYS A 17 -20.54 0.82 -0.80
C CYS A 17 -21.08 0.17 -2.07
N ILE A 18 -22.27 -0.43 -1.98
CA ILE A 18 -22.97 -1.01 -3.13
C ILE A 18 -23.83 0.09 -3.76
N VAL A 19 -23.75 0.27 -5.08
CA VAL A 19 -24.59 1.21 -5.81
C VAL A 19 -25.98 0.60 -6.02
N ALA A 20 -26.94 1.00 -5.19
CA ALA A 20 -28.34 0.63 -5.28
C ALA A 20 -29.16 1.74 -5.99
N PRO A 21 -30.39 1.44 -6.49
CA PRO A 21 -31.19 2.41 -7.25
C PRO A 21 -31.57 3.69 -6.49
N ASP A 22 -31.54 3.65 -5.16
CA ASP A 22 -31.81 4.74 -4.24
C ASP A 22 -30.59 5.63 -3.95
N ASN A 23 -29.40 5.26 -4.44
CA ASN A 23 -28.20 6.04 -4.20
C ASN A 23 -28.12 7.30 -5.06
N THR A 24 -27.83 8.44 -4.43
CA THR A 24 -27.56 9.70 -5.13
C THR A 24 -26.13 9.75 -5.65
N ILE A 25 -25.97 9.74 -6.98
CA ILE A 25 -24.67 9.86 -7.65
C ILE A 25 -24.40 11.32 -7.98
N HIS A 26 -23.52 11.96 -7.23
CA HIS A 26 -23.06 13.32 -7.51
C HIS A 26 -21.99 13.30 -8.61
N LYS A 27 -22.21 14.06 -9.69
CA LYS A 27 -21.27 14.21 -10.82
C LYS A 27 -20.76 15.64 -10.98
N ASP A 28 -21.09 16.51 -10.02
CA ASP A 28 -20.73 17.91 -10.04
C ASP A 28 -19.30 18.07 -9.53
N GLY A 29 -18.42 18.56 -10.39
CA GLY A 29 -17.02 18.78 -10.07
C GLY A 29 -16.18 19.10 -11.30
N ASP A 30 -14.99 19.65 -11.05
CA ASP A 30 -14.00 19.87 -12.10
C ASP A 30 -13.45 18.54 -12.63
N VAL A 31 -13.07 18.53 -13.91
CA VAL A 31 -12.42 17.37 -14.54
C VAL A 31 -11.12 17.10 -13.80
N GLN A 32 -11.06 16.01 -13.04
CA GLN A 32 -9.81 15.56 -12.45
C GLN A 32 -8.87 15.13 -13.56
N GLN A 33 -7.76 15.83 -13.70
CA GLN A 33 -6.61 15.32 -14.46
C GLN A 33 -6.14 14.06 -13.73
N ARG A 34 -5.85 12.98 -14.48
CA ARG A 34 -5.17 11.83 -13.89
C ARG A 34 -3.83 12.33 -13.38
N GLU A 35 -3.73 12.57 -12.08
CA GLU A 35 -2.44 12.60 -11.44
C GLU A 35 -1.80 11.26 -11.74
N GLU A 36 -0.65 11.28 -12.42
CA GLU A 36 0.22 10.13 -12.45
C GLU A 36 0.52 9.85 -10.98
N GLU A 37 -0.17 8.86 -10.40
CA GLU A 37 0.15 8.34 -9.07
C GLU A 37 1.61 7.88 -9.19
N GLY A 38 2.53 8.79 -8.83
CA GLY A 38 3.91 8.75 -9.27
C GLY A 38 4.48 7.39 -8.93
N ALA A 39 4.86 6.65 -9.97
CA ALA A 39 5.26 5.24 -9.95
C ALA A 39 5.30 4.68 -8.52
N ASN A 40 4.13 4.31 -7.99
CA ASN A 40 4.06 3.65 -6.69
C ASN A 40 4.80 2.34 -6.90
N VAL A 41 6.08 2.32 -6.51
CA VAL A 41 6.98 1.19 -6.72
C VAL A 41 6.32 0.03 -6.01
N GLY A 42 5.75 -0.87 -6.82
CA GLY A 42 5.00 -1.99 -6.33
C GLY A 42 5.96 -3.01 -5.75
N TYR A 43 5.41 -3.92 -4.95
CA TYR A 43 6.16 -5.10 -4.52
C TYR A 43 6.78 -5.87 -5.71
N ASP A 44 6.10 -5.84 -6.86
CA ASP A 44 6.53 -6.48 -8.10
C ASP A 44 7.75 -5.81 -8.76
N ASP A 45 8.01 -4.53 -8.48
CA ASP A 45 9.16 -3.80 -9.02
C ASP A 45 10.47 -4.16 -8.29
N ILE A 46 10.38 -4.78 -7.12
CA ILE A 46 11.52 -5.25 -6.30
C ILE A 46 11.94 -6.65 -6.75
N CYS A 47 12.08 -6.85 -8.07
CA CYS A 47 12.18 -8.19 -8.67
C CYS A 47 13.56 -8.90 -8.57
N ARG A 48 14.40 -8.62 -7.56
CA ARG A 48 15.66 -9.38 -7.36
C ARG A 48 16.00 -9.77 -5.92
N CYS A 49 15.19 -9.37 -4.94
CA CYS A 49 15.50 -9.52 -3.51
C CYS A 49 14.36 -10.11 -2.67
N LYS A 50 13.44 -10.91 -3.26
CA LYS A 50 12.25 -11.45 -2.56
C LYS A 50 12.55 -12.05 -1.19
N GLN A 51 13.52 -12.96 -1.10
CA GLN A 51 13.92 -13.61 0.17
C GLN A 51 14.32 -12.63 1.28
N LYS A 52 15.01 -11.54 0.94
CA LYS A 52 15.46 -10.55 1.94
C LYS A 52 14.33 -9.61 2.33
N PHE A 53 13.39 -9.40 1.42
CA PHE A 53 12.23 -8.54 1.64
C PHE A 53 11.16 -9.25 2.48
N ASP A 54 11.00 -10.57 2.30
CA ASP A 54 10.14 -11.39 3.15
C ASP A 54 10.61 -11.36 4.62
N LEU A 55 11.93 -11.38 4.85
CA LEU A 55 12.48 -11.20 6.20
C LEU A 55 12.13 -9.83 6.79
N ILE A 56 12.17 -8.76 5.99
CA ILE A 56 11.77 -7.42 6.44
C ILE A 56 10.27 -7.41 6.75
N TRP A 57 9.43 -8.05 5.93
CA TRP A 57 7.99 -8.15 6.16
C TRP A 57 7.64 -8.98 7.40
N GLU A 58 8.31 -10.11 7.61
CA GLU A 58 8.11 -10.95 8.79
C GLU A 58 8.55 -10.21 10.04
N VAL A 59 9.66 -9.46 9.98
CA VAL A 59 10.08 -8.63 11.11
C VAL A 59 9.12 -7.45 11.25
N VAL A 60 9.03 -6.50 10.33
CA VAL A 60 8.23 -5.28 10.51
C VAL A 60 6.72 -5.56 10.52
N GLY A 61 6.21 -6.24 9.50
CA GLY A 61 4.78 -6.45 9.30
C GLY A 61 4.14 -7.26 10.44
N LEU A 62 4.79 -8.32 10.92
CA LEU A 62 4.25 -9.14 12.01
C LEU A 62 4.08 -8.35 13.31
N HIS A 63 5.00 -7.41 13.60
CA HIS A 63 4.86 -6.53 14.77
C HIS A 63 3.64 -5.60 14.68
N PHE A 64 3.33 -5.11 13.48
CA PHE A 64 2.18 -4.22 13.27
C PHE A 64 0.85 -4.99 13.24
N ILE A 65 0.81 -6.16 12.62
CA ILE A 65 -0.42 -6.96 12.48
C ILE A 65 -0.79 -7.63 13.80
N CYS A 66 0.18 -8.19 14.52
CA CYS A 66 -0.06 -9.01 15.72
C CYS A 66 0.93 -8.70 16.87
N PRO A 67 0.87 -7.52 17.49
CA PRO A 67 1.76 -7.17 18.62
C PRO A 67 1.56 -8.06 19.86
N GLN A 68 0.42 -8.75 19.97
CA GLN A 68 0.14 -9.65 21.08
C GLN A 68 1.03 -10.90 21.05
N LEU A 69 1.36 -11.40 19.86
CA LEU A 69 2.22 -12.58 19.67
C LEU A 69 3.60 -12.37 20.31
N PHE A 70 4.15 -11.16 20.18
CA PHE A 70 5.43 -10.78 20.79
C PHE A 70 5.36 -10.67 22.31
N LYS A 71 4.22 -10.23 22.87
CA LYS A 71 4.00 -10.20 24.32
C LYS A 71 3.93 -11.60 24.92
N THR A 72 3.28 -12.55 24.24
CA THR A 72 3.18 -13.95 24.69
C THR A 72 4.50 -14.70 24.61
N ILE A 73 5.32 -14.42 23.59
CA ILE A 73 6.64 -15.06 23.41
C ILE A 73 7.72 -14.39 24.27
N GLY A 74 7.47 -13.18 24.79
CA GLY A 74 8.39 -12.44 25.67
C GLY A 74 9.60 -11.85 24.95
N VAL A 75 9.58 -11.81 23.61
CA VAL A 75 10.66 -11.27 22.79
C VAL A 75 10.37 -9.81 22.47
N LYS A 76 11.36 -8.96 22.70
CA LYS A 76 11.25 -7.52 22.42
C LYS A 76 11.41 -7.25 20.92
N PRO A 77 10.51 -6.44 20.30
CA PRO A 77 10.67 -6.05 18.91
C PRO A 77 12.04 -5.45 18.60
N PRO A 78 12.69 -5.82 17.48
CA PRO A 78 13.77 -5.03 16.92
C PRO A 78 13.24 -3.65 16.54
N ARG A 79 13.98 -2.60 16.92
CA ARG A 79 13.56 -1.19 16.75
C ARG A 79 14.00 -0.56 15.43
N GLY A 80 14.74 -1.29 14.60
CA GLY A 80 15.26 -0.79 13.34
C GLY A 80 15.91 -1.90 12.52
N ILE A 81 15.82 -1.78 11.21
CA ILE A 81 16.41 -2.70 10.24
C ILE A 81 17.39 -1.90 9.39
N LEU A 82 18.62 -2.41 9.26
CA LEU A 82 19.64 -1.80 8.43
C LEU A 82 19.73 -2.54 7.08
N LEU A 83 19.40 -1.85 5.99
CA LEU A 83 19.55 -2.38 4.63
C LEU A 83 20.95 -2.04 4.10
N PHE A 84 21.80 -3.05 3.90
CA PHE A 84 23.14 -2.88 3.34
C PHE A 84 23.36 -3.77 2.10
N GLY A 85 24.23 -3.33 1.20
CA GLY A 85 24.57 -4.08 -0.02
C GLY A 85 25.24 -3.22 -1.09
N PRO A 86 25.76 -3.82 -2.17
CA PRO A 86 26.41 -3.12 -3.27
C PRO A 86 25.47 -2.10 -3.96
N PRO A 87 26.01 -1.09 -4.66
CA PRO A 87 25.18 -0.13 -5.39
C PRO A 87 24.30 -0.84 -6.42
N GLY A 88 23.07 -0.36 -6.64
CA GLY A 88 22.12 -0.95 -7.60
C GLY A 88 21.26 -2.11 -7.07
N THR A 89 21.29 -2.44 -5.77
CA THR A 89 20.41 -3.49 -5.18
C THR A 89 19.05 -2.98 -4.69
N GLY A 90 18.59 -1.81 -5.16
CA GLY A 90 17.26 -1.29 -4.83
C GLY A 90 17.04 -0.82 -3.39
N LYS A 91 18.11 -0.61 -2.58
CA LYS A 91 17.98 -0.11 -1.19
C LYS A 91 17.21 1.21 -1.10
N SER A 92 17.41 2.10 -2.08
CA SER A 92 16.72 3.39 -2.16
C SER A 92 15.27 3.28 -2.66
N LEU A 93 14.87 2.16 -3.26
CA LEU A 93 13.49 1.93 -3.73
C LEU A 93 12.58 1.41 -2.61
N ILE A 94 13.16 1.02 -1.48
CA ILE A 94 12.46 0.44 -0.32
C ILE A 94 12.13 1.53 0.73
N GLY A 95 12.86 2.65 0.69
CA GLY A 95 12.74 3.73 1.67
C GLY A 95 11.72 4.79 1.29
#